data_AF-A0A968JJV2-F1
#
_entry.id   AF-A0A968JJV2-F1
#
_cell.length_a   1.000
_cell.length_b   1.000
_cell.length_c   1.000
_cell.angle_alpha   90.00
_cell.angle_beta   90.00
_cell.angle_gamma   90.00
#
_symmetry.space_group_name_H-M   'P 1'
#
loop_
_entity.id
_entity.type
_entity.pdbx_description
1 polymer ?
#
loop_
_entity_poly.entity_id
_entity_poly.type
_entity_poly.pdbx_seq_one_letter_code
_entity_poly.pdbx_strand_id
1 'polypeptide(L)'
;MAMAVKQQEERNKKLANLIDENTVTLNTDAALLAEGQEIYLANCRACHGAEGQGGVGPNLTDKYWKHGGSINDVFKVVKYGVPDKGMISWSNKIESSKDQCGL
;
A
#
# COMPACT_ATOMS: atom_id res chain seq x y z
N MET A 1 32.43 -1.95 -5.04
CA MET A 1 31.02 -2.14 -5.47
C MET A 1 30.02 -1.98 -4.32
N ALA A 2 30.35 -2.29 -3.06
CA ALA A 2 29.44 -2.14 -1.91
C ALA A 2 28.96 -0.71 -1.57
N MET A 3 29.72 0.34 -1.89
CA MET A 3 29.34 1.73 -1.59
C MET A 3 28.23 2.27 -2.52
N ALA A 4 28.21 1.83 -3.78
CA ALA A 4 27.23 2.29 -4.77
C ALA A 4 25.84 1.69 -4.55
N VAL A 5 25.77 0.44 -4.08
CA VAL A 5 24.52 -0.24 -3.73
C VAL A 5 23.87 0.40 -2.50
N LYS A 6 24.65 0.67 -1.45
CA LYS A 6 24.16 1.39 -0.26
C LYS A 6 23.58 2.77 -0.59
N GLN A 7 24.22 3.53 -1.46
CA GLN A 7 23.70 4.84 -1.88
C GLN A 7 22.42 4.74 -2.72
N GLN A 8 22.28 3.68 -3.53
CA GLN A 8 21.07 3.45 -4.30
C GLN A 8 19.89 3.05 -3.39
N GLU A 9 20.14 2.21 -2.38
CA GLU A 9 19.13 1.80 -1.39
C GLU A 9 18.63 3.00 -0.57
N GLU A 10 19.53 3.81 -0.02
CA GLU A 10 19.17 5.00 0.74
C GLU A 10 18.42 6.03 -0.11
N ARG A 11 18.80 6.19 -1.39
CA ARG A 11 18.04 7.01 -2.36
C ARG A 11 16.64 6.46 -2.58
N ASN A 12 16.50 5.15 -2.75
CA ASN A 12 15.21 4.49 -2.96
C ASN A 12 14.31 4.61 -1.72
N LYS A 13 14.86 4.48 -0.51
CA LYS A 13 14.13 4.71 0.76
C LYS A 13 13.68 6.16 0.89
N LYS A 14 14.54 7.11 0.49
CA LYS A 14 14.17 8.53 0.47
C LYS A 14 13.08 8.80 -0.56
N LEU A 15 13.13 8.17 -1.74
CA LEU A 15 12.08 8.26 -2.77
C LEU A 15 10.76 7.64 -2.32
N ALA A 16 10.78 6.51 -1.62
CA ALA A 16 9.60 5.90 -1.02
C ALA A 16 8.90 6.83 -0.02
N ASN A 17 9.69 7.57 0.77
CA ASN A 17 9.18 8.60 1.68
C ASN A 17 8.73 9.90 0.99
N LEU A 18 9.04 10.08 -0.30
CA LEU A 18 8.59 11.23 -1.11
C LEU A 18 7.25 10.95 -1.82
N ILE A 19 6.72 9.72 -1.76
CA ILE A 19 5.37 9.42 -2.24
C ILE A 19 4.37 9.84 -1.15
N ASP A 20 3.58 10.85 -1.46
CA ASP A 20 2.52 11.39 -0.62
C ASP A 20 1.19 11.38 -1.38
N GLU A 21 0.13 11.74 -0.67
CA GLU A 21 -1.23 11.78 -1.21
C GLU A 21 -1.47 12.71 -2.41
N ASN A 22 -0.49 13.56 -2.76
CA ASN A 22 -0.55 14.46 -3.91
C ASN A 22 0.37 14.00 -5.05
N THR A 23 1.32 13.11 -4.78
CA THR A 23 2.28 12.58 -5.77
C THR A 23 2.02 11.13 -6.16
N VAL A 24 1.17 10.42 -5.42
CA VAL A 24 0.75 9.04 -5.76
C VAL A 24 0.01 9.04 -7.10
N THR A 25 0.41 8.13 -7.98
CA THR A 25 -0.24 7.89 -9.27
C THR A 25 -0.62 6.43 -9.38
N LEU A 26 -1.74 6.16 -10.04
CA LEU A 26 -2.15 4.78 -10.30
C LEU A 26 -1.14 4.14 -11.25
N ASN A 27 -0.51 3.07 -10.80
CA ASN A 27 0.39 2.28 -11.62
C ASN A 27 -0.26 0.91 -11.89
N THR A 28 -0.44 0.60 -13.17
CA THR A 28 -1.06 -0.66 -13.63
C THR A 28 -0.03 -1.62 -14.22
N ASP A 29 1.25 -1.42 -13.94
CA ASP A 29 2.30 -2.37 -14.31
C ASP A 29 2.03 -3.74 -13.66
N ALA A 30 2.09 -4.79 -14.48
CA ALA A 30 1.71 -6.13 -14.04
C ALA A 30 2.60 -6.68 -12.91
N ALA A 31 3.89 -6.33 -12.87
CA ALA A 31 4.79 -6.77 -11.81
C ALA A 31 4.46 -6.07 -10.49
N LEU A 32 4.17 -4.76 -10.53
CA LEU A 32 3.75 -4.01 -9.34
C LEU A 32 2.38 -4.43 -8.83
N LEU A 33 1.45 -4.80 -9.73
CA LEU A 33 0.15 -5.33 -9.33
C LEU A 33 0.27 -6.70 -8.66
N ALA A 34 1.16 -7.58 -9.16
CA ALA A 34 1.42 -8.87 -8.53
C ALA A 34 2.00 -8.70 -7.11
N GLU A 35 2.96 -7.81 -6.94
CA GLU A 35 3.51 -7.48 -5.61
C GLU A 35 2.44 -6.87 -4.68
N GLY A 36 1.64 -5.93 -5.19
CA GLY A 36 0.53 -5.36 -4.44
C GLY A 36 -0.51 -6.39 -4.01
N GLN A 37 -0.75 -7.41 -4.83
CA GLN A 37 -1.63 -8.53 -4.50
C GLN A 37 -1.07 -9.37 -3.34
N GLU A 38 0.23 -9.67 -3.32
CA GLU A 38 0.86 -10.40 -2.22
C GLU A 38 0.74 -9.63 -0.89
N ILE A 39 1.02 -8.31 -0.93
CA ILE A 39 0.86 -7.43 0.23
C ILE A 39 -0.60 -7.43 0.72
N TYR A 40 -1.56 -7.35 -0.21
CA TYR A 40 -2.99 -7.38 0.10
C TYR A 40 -3.40 -8.70 0.76
N LEU A 41 -2.94 -9.82 0.21
CA LEU A 41 -3.24 -11.16 0.74
C LEU A 41 -2.60 -11.41 2.10
N ALA A 42 -1.45 -10.81 2.40
CA ALA A 42 -0.79 -10.93 3.69
C ALA A 42 -1.44 -10.05 4.77
N ASN A 43 -1.88 -8.83 4.42
CA ASN A 43 -2.21 -7.80 5.41
C ASN A 43 -3.69 -7.40 5.43
N CYS A 44 -4.36 -7.42 4.28
CA CYS A 44 -5.68 -6.80 4.12
C CYS A 44 -6.81 -7.82 4.05
N ARG A 45 -6.54 -9.02 3.49
CA ARG A 45 -7.58 -10.03 3.21
C ARG A 45 -8.37 -10.45 4.44
N ALA A 46 -7.74 -10.44 5.62
CA ALA A 46 -8.37 -10.89 6.86
C ALA A 46 -9.62 -10.07 7.21
N CYS A 47 -9.63 -8.79 6.83
CA CYS A 47 -10.76 -7.90 7.07
C CYS A 47 -11.58 -7.65 5.80
N HIS A 48 -10.93 -7.48 4.65
CA HIS A 48 -11.58 -7.06 3.40
C HIS A 48 -11.89 -8.21 2.43
N GLY A 49 -11.60 -9.45 2.80
CA GLY A 49 -11.79 -10.63 1.95
C GLY A 49 -10.63 -10.85 0.97
N ALA A 50 -10.51 -12.06 0.40
CA ALA A 50 -9.42 -12.40 -0.51
C ALA A 50 -9.45 -11.63 -1.84
N GLU A 51 -10.63 -11.18 -2.25
CA GLU A 51 -10.91 -10.48 -3.50
C GLU A 51 -11.40 -9.04 -3.25
N GLY A 52 -11.28 -8.51 -2.02
CA GLY A 52 -11.83 -7.19 -1.69
C GLY A 52 -13.34 -7.14 -1.56
N GLN A 53 -14.02 -8.29 -1.53
CA GLN A 53 -15.47 -8.38 -1.45
C GLN A 53 -16.06 -7.88 -0.12
N GLY A 54 -15.22 -7.56 0.86
CA GLY A 54 -15.61 -7.12 2.19
C GLY A 54 -15.78 -8.28 3.17
N GLY A 55 -16.12 -7.93 4.40
CA GLY A 55 -16.30 -8.86 5.52
C GLY A 55 -16.39 -8.07 6.82
N VAL A 56 -15.31 -8.10 7.60
CA VAL A 56 -15.15 -7.21 8.77
C VAL A 56 -14.98 -5.76 8.31
N GLY A 57 -14.19 -5.57 7.25
CA GLY A 57 -14.01 -4.29 6.56
C GLY A 57 -15.01 -4.12 5.41
N PRO A 58 -15.17 -2.90 4.90
CA PRO A 58 -16.01 -2.61 3.75
C PRO A 58 -15.55 -3.35 2.48
N ASN A 59 -16.48 -3.53 1.55
CA ASN A 59 -16.19 -3.96 0.19
C ASN A 59 -15.39 -2.87 -0.54
N LEU A 60 -14.34 -3.28 -1.26
CA LEU A 60 -13.40 -2.41 -1.99
C LEU A 60 -13.54 -2.54 -3.52
N THR A 61 -14.43 -3.41 -4.00
CA THR A 61 -14.69 -3.67 -5.43
C THR A 61 -15.95 -3.00 -5.95
N ASP A 62 -16.77 -2.42 -5.07
CA ASP A 62 -17.97 -1.70 -5.44
C ASP A 62 -17.71 -0.21 -5.74
N LYS A 63 -18.79 0.50 -6.09
CA LYS A 63 -18.75 1.94 -6.40
C LYS A 63 -19.00 2.81 -5.16
N TYR A 64 -19.17 2.22 -3.99
CA TYR A 64 -19.61 2.90 -2.77
C TYR A 64 -18.43 3.17 -1.83
N TRP A 65 -17.76 4.29 -2.05
CA TRP A 65 -16.58 4.70 -1.28
C TRP A 65 -16.95 5.64 -0.14
N LYS A 66 -16.72 5.21 1.11
CA LYS A 66 -17.00 6.02 2.32
C LYS A 66 -15.99 7.15 2.55
N HIS A 67 -14.76 6.97 2.08
CA HIS A 67 -13.64 7.89 2.32
C HIS A 67 -13.06 8.47 1.02
N GLY A 68 -13.81 8.41 -0.09
CA GLY A 68 -13.33 8.74 -1.42
C GLY A 68 -12.75 7.52 -2.15
N GLY A 69 -12.89 7.50 -3.48
CA GLY A 69 -12.50 6.38 -4.35
C GLY A 69 -11.36 6.71 -5.32
N SER A 70 -10.74 7.88 -5.19
CA SER A 70 -9.55 8.21 -5.98
C SER A 70 -8.32 7.51 -5.41
N ILE A 71 -7.27 7.35 -6.23
CA ILE A 71 -6.00 6.74 -5.78
C ILE A 71 -5.40 7.50 -4.59
N ASN A 72 -5.56 8.83 -4.57
CA ASN A 72 -5.09 9.69 -3.48
C ASN A 72 -5.86 9.42 -2.18
N ASP A 73 -7.18 9.21 -2.27
CA ASP A 73 -8.02 8.89 -1.12
C ASP A 73 -7.66 7.52 -0.56
N VAL A 74 -7.53 6.52 -1.43
CA VAL A 74 -7.12 5.16 -1.05
C VAL A 74 -5.74 5.18 -0.38
N PHE A 75 -4.78 5.91 -0.96
CA PHE A 75 -3.45 6.06 -0.38
C PHE A 75 -3.48 6.69 1.01
N LYS A 76 -4.27 7.77 1.21
CA LYS A 76 -4.45 8.39 2.53
C LYS A 76 -5.01 7.41 3.54
N VAL A 77 -6.06 6.67 3.18
CA VAL A 77 -6.71 5.70 4.07
C VAL A 77 -5.77 4.56 4.42
N VAL A 78 -4.98 4.05 3.47
CA VAL A 78 -3.97 3.02 3.76
C VAL A 78 -2.86 3.60 4.66
N LYS A 79 -2.30 4.74 4.31
CA LYS A 79 -1.18 5.35 5.06
C LYS A 79 -1.56 5.66 6.51
N TYR A 80 -2.67 6.38 6.72
CA TYR A 80 -3.05 6.87 8.04
C TYR A 80 -4.03 5.95 8.79
N GLY A 81 -4.68 5.04 8.09
CA GLY A 81 -5.73 4.20 8.66
C GLY A 81 -7.02 4.98 8.94
N VAL A 82 -7.97 4.30 9.56
CA VAL A 82 -9.20 4.88 10.12
C VAL A 82 -9.37 4.33 11.54
N PRO A 83 -8.60 4.85 12.52
CA PRO A 83 -8.52 4.26 13.86
C PRO A 83 -9.88 4.16 14.56
N ASP A 84 -10.74 5.17 14.40
CA ASP A 84 -12.10 5.20 14.96
C ASP A 84 -13.01 4.08 14.42
N LYS A 85 -12.63 3.44 13.31
CA LYS A 85 -13.33 2.32 12.67
C LYS A 85 -12.52 1.02 12.71
N GLY A 86 -11.42 0.98 13.45
CA GLY A 86 -10.59 -0.21 13.64
C GLY A 86 -9.57 -0.48 12.53
N MET A 87 -9.45 0.38 11.52
CA MET A 87 -8.40 0.25 10.50
C MET A 87 -7.11 0.92 11.00
N ILE A 88 -6.05 0.13 11.16
CA ILE A 88 -4.74 0.61 11.63
C ILE A 88 -4.04 1.49 10.59
N SER A 89 -3.12 2.33 11.05
CA SER A 89 -2.18 3.05 10.19
C SER A 89 -1.12 2.11 9.64
N TRP A 90 -0.87 2.19 8.33
CA TRP A 90 0.13 1.37 7.65
C TRP A 90 1.42 2.11 7.29
N SER A 91 1.53 3.41 7.57
CA SER A 91 2.69 4.25 7.22
C SER A 91 4.04 3.69 7.67
N ASN A 92 4.06 2.96 8.78
CA ASN A 92 5.27 2.38 9.38
C ASN A 92 5.22 0.84 9.40
N LYS A 93 4.27 0.22 8.68
CA LYS A 93 4.03 -1.23 8.72
C LYS A 93 4.09 -1.90 7.36
N ILE A 94 3.81 -1.16 6.28
CA ILE A 94 4.04 -1.60 4.91
C ILE A 94 5.16 -0.71 4.38
N GLU A 95 6.41 -1.08 4.67
CA GLU A 95 7.52 -0.48 3.93
C GLU A 95 7.39 -0.93 2.48
N SER A 96 7.44 0.03 1.56
CA SER A 96 7.31 -0.23 0.13
C SER A 96 8.45 -1.15 -0.33
N SER A 97 8.09 -2.41 -0.61
CA SER A 97 8.47 -3.10 -1.85
C SER A 97 9.98 -3.31 -2.13
N LYS A 98 10.88 -3.25 -1.14
CA LYS A 98 12.27 -3.69 -1.35
C LYS A 98 12.88 -4.61 -0.32
N ASP A 99 12.34 -4.70 0.89
CA ASP A 99 12.94 -5.55 1.93
C ASP A 99 12.47 -7.02 1.84
N GLN A 100 11.68 -7.38 0.80
CA GLN A 100 11.31 -8.77 0.48
C GLN A 100 12.08 -9.37 -0.71
N CYS A 101 12.94 -8.62 -1.41
CA CYS A 101 13.85 -9.21 -2.41
C CYS A 101 15.14 -9.64 -1.71
N GLY A 102 15.01 -10.62 -0.82
CA GLY A 102 16.09 -11.26 -0.06
C GLY A 102 16.25 -12.73 -0.41
N LEU A 103 16.12 -13.07 -1.69
CA LEU A 103 16.75 -14.22 -2.36
C LEU A 103 17.29 -13.73 -3.70
#